data_AF-A0A534H7G7-F1
#
_entry.id   AF-A0A534H7G7-F1
#
_cell.length_a   1.000
_cell.length_b   1.000
_cell.length_c   1.000
_cell.angle_alpha   90.00
_cell.angle_beta   90.00
_cell.angle_gamma   90.00
#
_symmetry.space_group_name_H-M   'P 1'
#
loop_
_entity.id
_entity.type
_entity.pdbx_description
1 polymer ?
#
loop_
_entity_poly.entity_id
_entity_poly.type
_entity_poly.pdbx_seq_one_letter_code
_entity_poly.pdbx_strand_id
1 'polypeptide(L)' 'MKKGKRSNGKELRREYKRSDFPRGFVRGKYASRLRAGSNIVRLDPEIASAFPTSEAVNEALSTVLKAAKNARVSKGR' A
#
# COMPACT_ATOMS: atom_id res chain seq x y z
N MET A 1 -2.34 -45.21 5.21
CA MET A 1 -1.80 -43.82 5.33
C MET A 1 -2.93 -42.88 5.73
N LYS A 2 -2.91 -42.35 6.96
CA LYS A 2 -3.95 -41.44 7.47
C LYS A 2 -3.60 -40.02 7.01
N LYS A 3 -4.34 -39.48 6.03
CA LYS A 3 -4.09 -38.13 5.48
C LYS A 3 -4.39 -37.09 6.57
N GLY A 4 -3.38 -36.31 6.94
CA GLY A 4 -3.51 -35.22 7.91
C GLY A 4 -4.53 -34.18 7.44
N LYS A 5 -5.42 -33.74 8.34
CA LYS A 5 -6.35 -32.62 8.12
C LYS A 5 -5.53 -31.38 7.78
N ARG A 6 -5.54 -30.94 6.51
CA ARG A 6 -5.05 -29.61 6.13
C ARG A 6 -6.08 -28.60 6.61
N SER A 7 -5.65 -27.63 7.40
CA SER A 7 -6.44 -26.48 7.82
C SER A 7 -6.74 -25.61 6.60
N ASN A 8 -7.87 -25.91 5.94
CA ASN A 8 -8.25 -25.41 4.62
C ASN A 8 -8.83 -23.97 4.66
N GLY A 9 -8.21 -23.07 5.43
CA GLY A 9 -8.77 -21.74 5.71
C GLY A 9 -8.16 -20.59 4.92
N LYS A 10 -7.07 -20.81 4.15
CA LYS A 10 -6.27 -19.75 3.55
C LYS A 10 -5.97 -19.91 2.05
N GLU A 11 -6.57 -20.88 1.37
CA GLU A 11 -6.30 -21.11 -0.05
C GLU A 11 -7.48 -20.63 -0.91
N LEU A 12 -7.19 -19.91 -2.00
CA LEU A 12 -8.21 -19.44 -2.94
C LEU A 12 -8.84 -20.64 -3.65
N ARG A 13 -10.16 -20.62 -3.84
CA ARG A 13 -10.86 -21.69 -4.56
C ARG A 13 -10.54 -21.61 -6.06
N ARG A 14 -10.52 -22.76 -6.73
CA ARG A 14 -10.33 -22.84 -8.19
C ARG A 14 -11.42 -22.09 -8.97
N GLU A 15 -12.64 -22.07 -8.44
CA GLU A 15 -13.78 -21.40 -9.06
C GLU A 15 -14.75 -20.88 -7.99
N TYR A 16 -15.48 -19.83 -8.32
CA TYR A 16 -16.56 -19.25 -7.51
C TYR A 16 -17.86 -19.22 -8.30
N LYS A 17 -18.97 -19.56 -7.65
CA LYS A 17 -20.33 -19.51 -8.20
C LYS A 17 -21.06 -18.28 -7.67
N ARG A 18 -22.07 -17.78 -8.39
CA ARG A 18 -22.90 -16.65 -7.93
C ARG A 18 -23.56 -16.92 -6.57
N SER A 19 -23.95 -18.17 -6.32
CA SER A 19 -24.50 -18.63 -5.03
C SER A 19 -23.54 -18.44 -3.85
N ASP A 20 -22.23 -18.34 -4.09
CA ASP A 20 -21.23 -18.09 -3.04
C ASP A 20 -21.28 -16.63 -2.54
N PHE A 21 -21.98 -15.75 -3.25
CA PHE A 21 -22.16 -14.34 -2.91
C PHE A 21 -23.65 -14.03 -2.68
N PRO A 22 -24.25 -14.54 -1.58
CA PRO A 22 -25.69 -14.40 -1.32
C PRO A 22 -26.13 -12.94 -1.11
N ARG A 23 -25.19 -12.05 -0.78
CA ARG A 23 -25.41 -10.60 -0.64
C ARG A 23 -25.13 -9.82 -1.94
N GLY A 24 -24.87 -10.53 -3.05
CA GLY A 24 -24.49 -9.95 -4.33
C GLY A 24 -23.07 -9.38 -4.37
N PHE A 25 -22.79 -8.66 -5.46
CA PHE A 25 -21.52 -7.97 -5.69
C PHE A 25 -21.66 -6.49 -5.29
N VAL A 26 -20.92 -6.08 -4.27
CA VAL A 26 -20.94 -4.69 -3.77
C VAL A 26 -19.70 -3.96 -4.28
N ARG A 27 -19.90 -2.92 -5.10
CA ARG A 27 -18.81 -2.05 -5.54
C ARG A 27 -18.19 -1.37 -4.33
N GLY A 28 -16.86 -1.41 -4.23
CA GLY A 28 -16.13 -0.76 -3.13
C GLY A 28 -16.21 -1.45 -1.77
N LYS A 29 -16.66 -2.72 -1.69
CA LYS A 29 -16.78 -3.49 -0.42
C LYS A 29 -15.53 -3.44 0.48
N TYR A 30 -14.34 -3.36 -0.12
CA TYR A 30 -13.06 -3.29 0.59
C TYR A 30 -12.32 -1.97 0.41
N ALA A 31 -12.94 -0.95 -0.20
CA ALA A 31 -12.29 0.32 -0.50
C ALA A 31 -11.79 1.02 0.77
N SER A 32 -12.59 1.03 1.85
CA SER A 32 -12.19 1.64 3.12
C SER A 32 -11.03 0.89 3.78
N ARG A 33 -11.00 -0.45 3.70
CA ARG A 33 -9.89 -1.26 4.22
C ARG A 33 -8.62 -1.07 3.40
N LEU A 34 -8.76 -0.97 2.07
CA LEU A 34 -7.66 -0.62 1.19
C LEU A 34 -7.10 0.74 1.57
N ARG A 35 -7.93 1.77 1.73
CA ARG A 35 -7.48 3.11 2.14
C ARG A 35 -6.80 3.14 3.50
N ALA A 36 -7.27 2.34 4.45
CA ALA A 36 -6.68 2.27 5.80
C ALA A 36 -5.32 1.54 5.83
N GLY A 37 -5.05 0.66 4.87
CA GLY A 37 -3.83 -0.16 4.81
C GLY A 37 -2.93 0.08 3.59
N SER A 38 -3.30 0.96 2.67
CA SER A 38 -2.52 1.22 1.47
C SER A 38 -1.43 2.26 1.77
N ASN A 39 -0.18 1.82 1.74
CA ASN A 39 1.01 2.68 1.82
C ASN A 39 1.24 3.51 0.54
N ILE A 40 0.26 3.59 -0.36
CA ILE A 40 0.40 4.25 -1.67
C ILE A 40 -0.13 5.67 -1.56
N VAL A 41 0.77 6.64 -1.66
CA VAL A 41 0.46 8.07 -1.71
C VAL A 41 0.49 8.51 -3.16
N ARG A 42 -0.60 9.13 -3.63
CA ARG A 42 -0.66 9.70 -4.98
C ARG A 42 0.05 11.05 -4.99
N LEU A 43 1.06 11.19 -5.84
CA LEU A 43 1.71 12.47 -6.10
C LEU A 43 0.86 13.32 -7.04
N ASP A 44 1.05 14.63 -7.00
CA ASP A 44 0.48 15.50 -8.03
C ASP A 44 1.06 15.17 -9.40
N PRO A 45 0.27 15.31 -10.49
CA PRO A 45 0.69 14.88 -11.83
C PRO A 45 2.01 15.51 -12.29
N GLU A 46 2.22 16.79 -11.98
CA GLU A 46 3.46 17.49 -12.33
C GLU A 46 4.67 16.90 -11.60
N ILE A 47 4.53 16.62 -10.30
CA ILE A 47 5.58 16.00 -9.48
C ILE A 47 5.86 14.57 -9.97
N ALA A 48 4.82 13.79 -10.26
CA ALA A 48 4.97 12.44 -10.81
C ALA A 48 5.69 12.43 -12.16
N SER A 49 5.48 13.46 -12.98
CA SER A 49 6.18 13.60 -14.26
C SER A 49 7.66 13.93 -14.09
N ALA A 50 8.01 14.71 -13.07
CA ALA A 50 9.38 15.06 -12.74
C ALA A 50 10.15 13.91 -12.04
N PHE A 51 9.45 13.04 -11.32
CA PHE A 51 10.03 11.92 -10.59
C PHE A 51 9.38 10.59 -11.00
N PRO A 52 9.92 9.93 -12.05
CA PRO A 52 9.31 8.72 -12.61
C PRO A 52 9.37 7.50 -11.68
N THR A 53 10.28 7.49 -10.69
CA THR A 53 10.50 6.34 -9.81
C THR A 53 10.45 6.70 -8.34
N SER A 54 10.13 5.70 -7.51
CA SER A 54 10.11 5.85 -6.05
C SER A 54 11.50 6.16 -5.47
N GLU A 55 12.57 5.64 -6.07
CA GLU A 55 13.94 5.94 -5.64
C GLU A 55 14.23 7.42 -5.78
N ALA A 56 13.91 8.02 -6.93
CA ALA A 56 14.17 9.44 -7.20
C ALA A 56 13.44 10.36 -6.21
N VAL A 57 12.19 10.03 -5.87
CA VAL A 57 11.42 10.75 -4.85
C VAL A 57 12.07 10.63 -3.47
N ASN A 58 12.44 9.41 -3.08
CA ASN A 58 13.02 9.16 -1.75
C ASN A 58 14.40 9.81 -1.58
N GLU A 59 15.21 9.83 -2.63
CA GLU A 59 16.49 10.53 -2.64
C GLU A 59 16.30 12.05 -2.45
N ALA A 60 15.38 12.66 -3.20
CA ALA A 60 15.05 14.08 -3.06
C ALA A 60 14.54 14.40 -1.65
N LEU A 61 13.65 13.58 -1.08
CA LEU A 61 13.17 13.78 0.29
C LEU A 61 14.27 13.57 1.34
N SER A 62 15.21 12.65 1.08
CA SER A 62 16.36 12.40 1.96
C SER A 62 17.30 13.61 2.01
N THR A 63 17.56 14.29 0.88
CA THR A 63 18.38 15.50 0.87
C THR A 63 17.72 16.64 1.64
N VAL A 64 16.41 16.85 1.46
CA VAL A 64 15.63 17.84 2.22
C VAL A 64 15.67 17.52 3.72
N LEU A 65 15.53 16.26 4.11
CA LEU A 65 15.58 15.84 5.51
C LEU A 65 16.96 16.12 6.13
N LYS A 66 18.05 15.86 5.41
CA LYS A 66 19.42 16.16 5.86
C LYS A 66 19.62 17.67 6.04
N ALA A 67 19.19 18.47 5.07
CA ALA A 67 19.28 19.93 5.16
C ALA A 67 18.49 20.48 6.37
N ALA A 68 17.27 19.98 6.57
CA ALA A 68 16.43 20.38 7.70
C ALA A 68 17.04 20.00 9.06
N LYS A 69 17.66 18.81 9.17
CA LYS A 69 18.39 18.39 10.38
C LYS A 69 19.56 19.33 10.67
N ASN A 70 20.37 19.65 9.66
CA ASN A 70 21.51 20.55 9.81
C ASN A 70 21.08 21.97 10.23
N ALA A 71 19.99 22.49 9.66
CA ALA A 71 19.43 23.79 10.03
C ALA A 71 18.84 23.83 11.45
N ARG A 72 18.32 22.71 11.96
CA ARG A 72 17.87 22.60 13.35
C ARG A 72 19.04 22.57 14.33
N VAL A 73 20.13 21.88 13.98
CA VAL A 73 21.34 21.80 14.80
C VAL A 73 22.03 23.17 14.91
N SER A 74 22.05 23.96 13.83
CA SER A 74 22.64 25.31 13.87
C SER A 74 21.82 26.32 14.68
N LYS A 75 20.51 26.10 14.85
CA LYS A 75 19.62 27.01 15.60
C LYS A 75 19.61 26.75 17.11
N GLY A 76 20.19 25.64 17.57
CA GLY A 76 20.31 25.27 18.98
C GLY A 76 21.72 25.46 19.56
N ARG A 77 22.61 26.14 18.82
CA ARG A 77 23.99 26.43 19.24
C ARG A 77 24.18 27.93 19.44
#